data_AF-A0A3L8P0B7-F1
#
_entry.id   AF-A0A3L8P0B7-F1
#
_cell.length_a   1.000
_cell.length_b   1.000
_cell.length_c   1.000
_cell.angle_alpha   90.00
_cell.angle_beta   90.00
_cell.angle_gamma   90.00
#
_symmetry.space_group_name_H-M   'P 1'
#
loop_
_entity.id
_entity.type
_entity.pdbx_description
1 polymer ?
#
loop_
_entity_poly.entity_id
_entity_poly.type
_entity_poly.pdbx_seq_one_letter_code
_entity_poly.pdbx_strand_id
1 'polypeptide(L)'
;MAFTRPRWDEDVKTLGIPAALLLLVALSAPAEANANLKPDYEVKLLLDPADVLTSGHVPTTALTSYLDLGASDTRSYQYLDTDPLDLDAEGWSVRERVVGSGDLQLDYKHRWTISDGDVDAALDQANDDGFDAADDNYDAEVDWGYGSEVLSAADDKTEDEDLPSGQDAVDVAVADIPGKLDDWGTKNWGSQVLAESRVHGPVTTHQYEGTLDGHDVDLEVVPLRAASGSGTDYLVELSFKEQKESSAASARSAAISELDDQGWLLHQDSLKTSLILDRY
;
A
#
# COMPACT_ATOMS: atom_id res chain seq x y z
N MET A 1 14.92 -83.72 45.24
CA MET A 1 14.98 -84.32 43.89
C MET A 1 15.82 -83.41 43.02
N ALA A 2 16.97 -83.93 42.58
CA ALA A 2 18.00 -83.21 41.86
C ALA A 2 17.68 -83.13 40.37
N PHE A 3 17.94 -81.99 39.74
CA PHE A 3 18.27 -81.93 38.32
C PHE A 3 19.51 -81.06 38.11
N THR A 4 20.46 -81.68 37.44
CA THR A 4 21.81 -81.29 37.11
C THR A 4 21.86 -80.21 36.02
N ARG A 5 22.82 -79.29 36.15
CA ARG A 5 23.23 -78.34 35.09
C ARG A 5 23.91 -79.08 33.92
N PRO A 6 23.96 -78.45 32.73
CA PRO A 6 25.15 -78.50 31.90
C PRO A 6 25.85 -77.14 31.88
N ARG A 7 27.17 -77.24 32.00
CA ARG A 7 28.20 -76.21 31.86
C ARG A 7 28.65 -76.20 30.41
N TRP A 8 28.74 -75.02 29.81
CA TRP A 8 29.58 -74.77 28.63
C TRP A 8 30.33 -73.47 28.89
N ASP A 9 31.61 -73.62 29.20
CA ASP A 9 32.63 -72.61 28.93
C ASP A 9 32.90 -72.66 27.42
N GLU A 10 33.00 -71.50 26.74
CA GLU A 10 34.17 -71.14 25.92
C GLU A 10 33.94 -69.81 25.16
N ASP A 11 35.00 -69.00 25.23
CA ASP A 11 35.52 -68.07 24.23
C ASP A 11 34.87 -66.71 23.97
N VAL A 12 35.48 -65.74 24.67
CA VAL A 12 35.66 -64.34 24.29
C VAL A 12 36.14 -64.20 22.84
N LYS A 13 35.36 -63.51 22.02
CA LYS A 13 35.88 -62.60 20.98
C LYS A 13 35.15 -61.27 21.08
N THR A 14 35.75 -60.35 21.83
CA THR A 14 35.46 -58.91 21.73
C THR A 14 35.78 -58.44 20.32
N LEU A 15 34.75 -58.30 19.46
CA LEU A 15 34.83 -57.40 18.31
C LEU A 15 34.58 -55.99 18.83
N GLY A 16 35.65 -55.20 18.95
CA GLY A 16 35.53 -53.75 19.06
C GLY A 16 34.97 -53.20 17.75
N ILE A 17 33.70 -52.79 17.77
CA ILE A 17 33.15 -51.93 16.73
C ILE A 17 33.45 -50.49 17.17
N PRO A 18 34.30 -49.72 16.47
CA PRO A 18 34.40 -48.30 16.75
C PRO A 18 33.07 -47.67 16.34
N ALA A 19 32.33 -47.15 17.31
CA ALA A 19 31.19 -46.27 17.06
C ALA A 19 31.71 -44.97 16.47
N ALA A 20 31.83 -44.91 15.14
CA ALA A 20 31.98 -43.65 14.42
C ALA A 20 30.61 -42.98 14.38
N LEU A 21 30.35 -42.11 15.36
CA LEU A 21 29.23 -41.17 15.32
C LEU A 21 29.55 -40.14 14.22
N LEU A 22 29.08 -40.38 13.00
CA LEU A 22 29.16 -39.40 11.91
C LEU A 22 28.15 -38.29 12.23
N LEU A 23 28.63 -37.18 12.80
CA LEU A 23 27.87 -35.95 12.90
C LEU A 23 27.79 -35.35 11.49
N LEU A 24 26.68 -35.60 10.78
CA LEU A 24 26.37 -34.84 9.56
C LEU A 24 25.97 -33.44 10.01
N VAL A 25 26.94 -32.51 10.03
CA VAL A 25 26.62 -31.08 10.05
C VAL A 25 26.18 -30.76 8.62
N ALA A 26 24.86 -30.73 8.39
CA ALA A 26 24.34 -30.10 7.19
C ALA A 26 24.67 -28.61 7.31
N LEU A 27 25.70 -28.18 6.58
CA LEU A 27 25.91 -26.77 6.29
C LEU A 27 24.76 -26.35 5.37
N SER A 28 23.66 -25.89 5.96
CA SER A 28 22.67 -25.10 5.24
C SER A 28 23.42 -23.90 4.69
N ALA A 29 23.59 -23.82 3.38
CA ALA A 29 23.96 -22.55 2.78
C ALA A 29 22.90 -21.53 3.21
N PRO A 30 23.27 -20.28 3.55
CA PRO A 30 22.26 -19.25 3.73
C PRO A 30 21.41 -19.23 2.46
N ALA A 31 20.09 -19.31 2.62
CA ALA A 31 19.21 -19.01 1.50
C ALA A 31 19.58 -17.60 1.04
N GLU A 32 19.87 -17.43 -0.25
CA GLU A 32 19.99 -16.08 -0.78
C GLU A 32 18.63 -15.41 -0.57
N ALA A 33 18.64 -14.24 0.07
CA ALA A 33 17.43 -13.44 0.16
C ALA A 33 16.92 -13.19 -1.26
N ASN A 34 15.61 -13.27 -1.45
CA ASN A 34 15.01 -12.93 -2.74
C ASN A 34 15.38 -11.48 -3.08
N ALA A 35 15.42 -11.14 -4.37
CA ALA A 35 15.64 -9.75 -4.75
C ALA A 35 14.44 -8.90 -4.29
N ASN A 36 14.67 -7.64 -3.90
CA ASN A 36 13.61 -6.73 -3.50
C ASN A 36 12.70 -6.37 -4.68
N LEU A 37 11.47 -5.98 -4.37
CA LEU A 37 10.58 -5.30 -5.30
C LEU A 37 11.27 -4.09 -5.94
N LYS A 38 10.80 -3.71 -7.13
CA LYS A 38 11.32 -2.55 -7.85
C LYS A 38 10.22 -1.50 -7.98
N PRO A 39 10.27 -0.40 -7.19
CA PRO A 39 9.21 0.57 -7.19
C PRO A 39 9.33 1.58 -8.34
N ASP A 40 8.17 2.04 -8.81
CA ASP A 40 8.01 3.36 -9.43
C ASP A 40 7.82 4.44 -8.35
N TYR A 41 7.79 5.71 -8.73
CA TYR A 41 7.69 6.84 -7.82
C TYR A 41 6.51 7.72 -8.22
N GLU A 42 5.59 7.98 -7.29
CA GLU A 42 4.52 8.95 -7.47
C GLU A 42 4.74 10.16 -6.56
N VAL A 43 5.01 11.32 -7.15
CA VAL A 43 5.09 12.58 -6.39
C VAL A 43 3.67 13.04 -6.07
N LYS A 44 3.40 13.41 -4.82
CA LYS A 44 2.09 13.88 -4.36
C LYS A 44 2.25 15.17 -3.57
N LEU A 45 1.75 16.28 -4.12
CA LEU A 45 1.88 17.61 -3.52
C LEU A 45 0.49 18.18 -3.23
N LEU A 46 0.34 18.79 -2.06
CA LEU A 46 -0.92 19.42 -1.67
C LEU A 46 -0.93 20.88 -2.09
N LEU A 47 -2.06 21.34 -2.62
CA LEU A 47 -2.30 22.75 -2.95
C LEU A 47 -3.30 23.36 -1.97
N ASP A 48 -3.17 24.65 -1.67
CA ASP A 48 -4.08 25.37 -0.75
C ASP A 48 -5.45 25.54 -1.43
N PRO A 49 -6.51 24.87 -0.96
CA PRO A 49 -7.84 24.99 -1.56
C PRO A 49 -8.36 26.43 -1.59
N ALA A 50 -7.95 27.27 -0.64
CA ALA A 50 -8.39 28.67 -0.58
C ALA A 50 -7.82 29.52 -1.72
N ASP A 51 -6.65 29.14 -2.23
CA ASP A 51 -5.96 29.87 -3.30
C ASP A 51 -6.22 29.25 -4.68
N VAL A 52 -6.45 27.93 -4.73
CA VAL A 52 -6.56 27.21 -6.01
C VAL A 52 -7.98 26.83 -6.43
N LEU A 53 -8.96 26.90 -5.54
CA LEU A 53 -10.37 26.64 -5.87
C LEU A 53 -11.19 27.93 -5.89
N THR A 54 -12.22 27.94 -6.74
CA THR A 54 -13.27 28.95 -6.71
C THR A 54 -14.25 28.68 -5.57
N SER A 55 -15.19 29.60 -5.32
CA SER A 55 -16.30 29.37 -4.38
C SER A 55 -17.23 28.21 -4.78
N GLY A 56 -17.13 27.72 -6.01
CA GLY A 56 -17.82 26.52 -6.48
C GLY A 56 -17.02 25.23 -6.30
N HIS A 57 -15.87 25.28 -5.64
CA HIS A 57 -14.98 24.14 -5.38
C HIS A 57 -14.42 23.46 -6.64
N VAL A 58 -14.28 24.25 -7.71
CA VAL A 58 -13.58 23.86 -8.95
C VAL A 58 -12.30 24.68 -9.09
N PRO A 59 -11.26 24.16 -9.79
CA PRO A 59 -10.01 24.89 -10.01
C PRO A 59 -10.22 26.30 -10.56
N THR A 60 -9.42 27.25 -10.09
CA THR A 60 -9.43 28.62 -10.61
C THR A 60 -8.91 28.66 -12.05
N THR A 61 -9.30 29.70 -12.80
CA THR A 61 -8.76 29.89 -14.16
C THR A 61 -7.24 30.01 -14.19
N ALA A 62 -6.63 30.56 -13.13
CA ALA A 62 -5.18 30.66 -13.01
C ALA A 62 -4.55 29.26 -12.93
N LEU A 63 -5.03 28.39 -12.03
CA LEU A 63 -4.56 27.02 -11.92
C LEU A 63 -4.82 26.21 -13.20
N THR A 64 -6.05 26.29 -13.73
CA THR A 64 -6.43 25.61 -14.99
C THR A 64 -5.51 25.99 -16.14
N SER A 65 -5.19 27.27 -16.30
CA SER A 65 -4.32 27.73 -17.40
C SER A 65 -2.85 27.40 -17.15
N TYR A 66 -2.41 27.37 -15.89
CA TYR A 66 -1.01 27.06 -15.56
C TYR A 66 -0.69 25.58 -15.81
N LEU A 67 -1.59 24.69 -15.38
CA LEU A 67 -1.44 23.25 -15.53
C LEU A 67 -2.06 22.69 -16.82
N ASP A 68 -2.54 23.54 -17.73
CA ASP A 68 -3.28 23.12 -18.95
C ASP A 68 -4.38 22.07 -18.66
N LEU A 69 -5.17 22.29 -17.60
CA LEU A 69 -6.13 21.29 -17.12
C LEU A 69 -7.26 21.08 -18.12
N GLY A 70 -7.55 19.81 -18.38
CA GLY A 70 -8.68 19.36 -19.18
C GLY A 70 -10.03 19.39 -18.45
N ALA A 71 -11.01 18.67 -19.02
CA ALA A 71 -12.27 18.42 -18.34
C ALA A 71 -12.07 17.48 -17.16
N SER A 72 -12.90 17.60 -16.12
CA SER A 72 -12.85 16.68 -15.00
C SER A 72 -13.61 15.38 -15.27
N ASP A 73 -13.05 14.28 -14.80
CA ASP A 73 -13.80 13.04 -14.55
C ASP A 73 -14.16 12.91 -13.07
N THR A 74 -15.22 12.15 -12.80
CA THR A 74 -15.63 11.83 -11.43
C THR A 74 -15.13 10.46 -11.03
N ARG A 75 -14.61 10.35 -9.82
CA ARG A 75 -14.13 9.10 -9.25
C ARG A 75 -14.74 8.95 -7.87
N SER A 76 -15.32 7.79 -7.56
CA SER A 76 -15.83 7.50 -6.22
C SER A 76 -15.03 6.36 -5.61
N TYR A 77 -14.61 6.51 -4.37
CA TYR A 77 -13.95 5.44 -3.64
C TYR A 77 -14.34 5.39 -2.17
N GLN A 78 -14.24 4.21 -1.60
CA GLN A 78 -14.44 3.92 -0.20
C GLN A 78 -13.39 2.94 0.30
N TYR A 79 -13.17 2.93 1.61
CA TYR A 79 -12.26 2.01 2.27
C TYR A 79 -13.03 1.05 3.17
N LEU A 80 -12.49 -0.14 3.39
CA LEU A 80 -13.02 -1.11 4.32
C LEU A 80 -12.04 -1.27 5.47
N ASP A 81 -12.52 -1.04 6.69
CA ASP A 81 -11.79 -1.30 7.92
C ASP A 81 -12.76 -1.46 9.10
N THR A 82 -12.27 -1.98 10.22
CA THR A 82 -13.02 -2.06 11.47
C THR A 82 -13.14 -0.67 12.12
N ASP A 83 -14.06 -0.50 13.07
CA ASP A 83 -14.14 0.77 13.83
C ASP A 83 -12.81 1.18 14.51
N PRO A 84 -11.98 0.23 15.02
CA PRO A 84 -10.63 0.53 15.51
C PRO A 84 -9.55 0.75 14.45
N LEU A 85 -9.87 0.56 13.17
CA LEU A 85 -8.92 0.60 12.04
C LEU A 85 -7.84 -0.48 12.11
N ASP A 86 -8.23 -1.74 12.31
CA ASP A 86 -7.29 -2.85 12.51
C ASP A 86 -6.46 -3.19 11.24
N LEU A 87 -6.98 -2.93 10.03
CA LEU A 87 -6.18 -3.08 8.80
C LEU A 87 -5.14 -1.97 8.69
N ASP A 88 -5.54 -0.70 8.86
CA ASP A 88 -4.64 0.45 8.80
C ASP A 88 -3.54 0.38 9.87
N ALA A 89 -3.88 -0.10 11.08
CA ALA A 89 -2.92 -0.31 12.16
C ALA A 89 -1.81 -1.32 11.81
N GLU A 90 -2.09 -2.26 10.90
CA GLU A 90 -1.15 -3.24 10.36
C GLU A 90 -0.58 -2.83 9.00
N GLY A 91 -0.77 -1.57 8.57
CA GLY A 91 -0.21 -1.04 7.33
C GLY A 91 -1.01 -1.37 6.06
N TRP A 92 -2.17 -2.03 6.20
CA TRP A 92 -3.04 -2.41 5.09
C TRP A 92 -4.11 -1.37 4.80
N SER A 93 -4.46 -1.21 3.53
CA SER A 93 -5.70 -0.56 3.12
C SER A 93 -6.41 -1.40 2.07
N VAL A 94 -7.72 -1.57 2.24
CA VAL A 94 -8.60 -2.19 1.24
C VAL A 94 -9.51 -1.10 0.69
N ARG A 95 -9.38 -0.80 -0.60
CA ARG A 95 -10.12 0.27 -1.27
C ARG A 95 -10.95 -0.30 -2.41
N GLU A 96 -12.17 0.19 -2.50
CA GLU A 96 -13.06 0.01 -3.64
C GLU A 96 -13.23 1.34 -4.37
N ARG A 97 -13.14 1.32 -5.70
CA ARG A 97 -13.19 2.53 -6.53
C ARG A 97 -13.94 2.31 -7.84
N VAL A 98 -14.72 3.30 -8.25
CA VAL A 98 -15.29 3.39 -9.61
C VAL A 98 -14.88 4.73 -10.23
N VAL A 99 -14.52 4.71 -11.51
CA VAL A 99 -14.25 5.92 -12.32
C VAL A 99 -15.37 6.08 -13.35
N GLY A 100 -16.10 7.20 -13.29
CA GLY A 100 -17.24 7.44 -14.16
C GLY A 100 -18.32 6.35 -14.04
N SER A 101 -18.62 5.68 -15.15
CA SER A 101 -19.50 4.50 -15.22
C SER A 101 -18.72 3.23 -15.59
N GLY A 102 -17.44 3.18 -15.20
CA GLY A 102 -16.57 2.02 -15.44
C GLY A 102 -16.73 0.94 -14.39
N ASP A 103 -15.86 -0.06 -14.50
CA ASP A 103 -15.81 -1.23 -13.64
C ASP A 103 -15.37 -0.88 -12.21
N LEU A 104 -15.77 -1.71 -11.25
CA LEU A 104 -15.29 -1.66 -9.87
C LEU A 104 -13.82 -2.07 -9.82
N GLN A 105 -13.00 -1.28 -9.14
CA GLN A 105 -11.59 -1.54 -8.90
C GLN A 105 -11.37 -1.80 -7.42
N LEU A 106 -10.75 -2.93 -7.10
CA LEU A 106 -10.30 -3.28 -5.75
C LEU A 106 -8.79 -3.05 -5.68
N ASP A 107 -8.32 -2.40 -4.62
CA ASP A 107 -6.90 -2.13 -4.34
C ASP A 107 -6.61 -2.63 -2.93
N TYR A 108 -5.77 -3.68 -2.84
CA TYR A 108 -5.25 -4.23 -1.59
C TYR A 108 -3.80 -3.78 -1.44
N LYS A 109 -3.57 -2.76 -0.62
CA LYS A 109 -2.27 -2.08 -0.55
C LYS A 109 -1.69 -2.15 0.85
N HIS A 110 -0.46 -2.66 0.96
CA HIS A 110 0.34 -2.59 2.18
C HIS A 110 1.36 -1.44 2.09
N ARG A 111 1.71 -0.81 3.22
CA ARG A 111 2.60 0.36 3.27
C ARG A 111 3.70 0.21 4.31
N TRP A 112 4.88 0.71 3.96
CA TRP A 112 6.02 0.85 4.84
C TRP A 112 6.48 2.31 4.85
N THR A 113 6.63 2.88 6.04
CA THR A 113 7.19 4.23 6.18
C THR A 113 8.65 4.22 5.75
N ILE A 114 9.04 5.15 4.88
CA ILE A 114 10.44 5.38 4.56
C ILE A 114 10.99 6.43 5.54
N SER A 115 12.04 6.06 6.28
CA SER A 115 12.70 6.95 7.23
C SER A 115 13.97 7.52 6.61
N ASP A 116 14.20 8.83 6.77
CA ASP A 116 15.40 9.52 6.29
C ASP A 116 15.71 9.35 4.78
N GLY A 117 14.69 9.04 3.96
CA GLY A 117 14.83 8.76 2.52
C GLY A 117 15.48 7.41 2.21
N ASP A 118 15.55 6.48 3.18
CA ASP A 118 16.15 5.15 2.99
C ASP A 118 15.14 4.17 2.36
N VAL A 119 14.98 4.29 1.04
CA VAL A 119 14.10 3.40 0.25
C VAL A 119 14.56 1.95 0.30
N ASP A 120 15.87 1.70 0.30
CA ASP A 120 16.44 0.35 0.34
C ASP A 120 16.07 -0.35 1.65
N ALA A 121 16.13 0.34 2.79
CA ALA A 121 15.71 -0.23 4.07
C ALA A 121 14.21 -0.57 4.11
N ALA A 122 13.35 0.26 3.50
CA ALA A 122 11.93 -0.05 3.40
C ALA A 122 11.66 -1.25 2.48
N LEU A 123 12.42 -1.38 1.39
CA LEU A 123 12.35 -2.53 0.48
C LEU A 123 12.85 -3.82 1.15
N ASP A 124 13.91 -3.74 1.95
CA ASP A 124 14.40 -4.87 2.75
C ASP A 124 13.33 -5.32 3.75
N GLN A 125 12.66 -4.38 4.42
CA GLN A 125 11.55 -4.69 5.33
C GLN A 125 10.37 -5.32 4.59
N ALA A 126 10.01 -4.80 3.41
CA ALA A 126 8.96 -5.40 2.58
C ALA A 126 9.29 -6.85 2.20
N ASN A 127 10.55 -7.14 1.86
CA ASN A 127 11.03 -8.49 1.56
C ASN A 127 10.97 -9.42 2.77
N ASP A 128 11.38 -8.93 3.95
CA ASP A 128 11.25 -9.65 5.21
C ASP A 128 9.79 -9.97 5.56
N ASP A 129 8.86 -9.08 5.20
CA ASP A 129 7.42 -9.27 5.31
C ASP A 129 6.83 -10.14 4.17
N GLY A 130 7.69 -10.60 3.27
CA GLY A 130 7.40 -11.55 2.21
C GLY A 130 7.02 -10.92 0.87
N PHE A 131 7.24 -9.62 0.66
CA PHE A 131 7.03 -8.92 -0.61
C PHE A 131 8.35 -8.77 -1.36
N ASP A 132 8.55 -9.58 -2.40
CA ASP A 132 9.83 -9.66 -3.11
C ASP A 132 9.64 -9.68 -4.64
N ALA A 133 10.75 -9.65 -5.38
CA ALA A 133 10.74 -9.58 -6.85
C ALA A 133 10.11 -10.79 -7.56
N ALA A 134 9.79 -11.87 -6.83
CA ALA A 134 9.05 -13.00 -7.39
C ALA A 134 7.54 -12.79 -7.34
N ASP A 135 7.04 -11.80 -6.60
CA ASP A 135 5.63 -11.42 -6.60
C ASP A 135 5.28 -10.71 -7.92
N ASP A 136 4.40 -11.34 -8.71
CA ASP A 136 3.95 -10.83 -10.01
C ASP A 136 2.57 -10.17 -9.95
N ASN A 137 1.94 -10.15 -8.78
CA ASN A 137 0.64 -9.58 -8.51
C ASN A 137 0.68 -8.36 -7.57
N TYR A 138 1.87 -7.90 -7.18
CA TYR A 138 2.05 -6.71 -6.36
C TYR A 138 2.92 -5.68 -7.06
N ASP A 139 2.34 -4.53 -7.39
CA ASP A 139 3.06 -3.40 -7.95
C ASP A 139 3.61 -2.52 -6.82
N ALA A 140 4.91 -2.27 -6.86
CA ALA A 140 5.60 -1.45 -5.86
C ALA A 140 5.64 0.03 -6.29
N GLU A 141 5.38 0.93 -5.35
CA GLU A 141 5.38 2.38 -5.59
C GLU A 141 5.85 3.14 -4.35
N VAL A 142 6.72 4.13 -4.55
CA VAL A 142 7.09 5.11 -3.53
C VAL A 142 6.21 6.35 -3.72
N ASP A 143 5.31 6.57 -2.77
CA ASP A 143 4.54 7.80 -2.63
C ASP A 143 5.44 8.87 -1.99
N TRP A 144 5.81 9.90 -2.77
CA TRP A 144 6.72 10.96 -2.34
C TRP A 144 5.98 12.29 -2.14
N GLY A 145 5.64 12.55 -0.88
CA GLY A 145 4.96 13.77 -0.43
C GLY A 145 5.87 15.01 -0.41
N TYR A 146 5.47 16.10 0.27
CA TYR A 146 6.28 17.28 0.52
C TYR A 146 7.43 17.05 1.53
N GLY A 147 7.18 16.25 2.57
CA GLY A 147 8.13 15.99 3.65
C GLY A 147 8.31 14.51 3.99
N SER A 148 7.44 13.64 3.49
CA SER A 148 7.47 12.19 3.78
C SER A 148 7.50 11.33 2.52
N GLU A 149 8.01 10.11 2.69
CA GLU A 149 8.01 9.05 1.68
C GLU A 149 7.39 7.79 2.28
N VAL A 150 6.60 7.08 1.47
CA VAL A 150 5.99 5.81 1.85
C VAL A 150 6.15 4.81 0.71
N LEU A 151 6.76 3.66 1.00
CA LEU A 151 6.75 2.53 0.08
C LEU A 151 5.40 1.83 0.18
N SER A 152 4.85 1.41 -0.94
CA SER A 152 3.66 0.57 -0.98
C SER A 152 3.80 -0.58 -1.96
N ALA A 153 3.06 -1.66 -1.70
CA ALA A 153 2.86 -2.78 -2.62
C ALA A 153 1.34 -2.98 -2.78
N ALA A 154 0.84 -2.93 -4.01
CA ALA A 154 -0.59 -2.99 -4.32
C ALA A 154 -0.94 -4.21 -5.18
N ASP A 155 -1.95 -4.98 -4.77
CA ASP A 155 -2.62 -5.94 -5.64
C ASP A 155 -3.97 -5.35 -6.07
N ASP A 156 -4.08 -5.05 -7.37
CA ASP A 156 -5.26 -4.45 -7.99
C ASP A 156 -6.11 -5.50 -8.71
N LYS A 157 -7.42 -5.46 -8.49
CA LYS A 157 -8.43 -6.30 -9.17
C LYS A 157 -9.51 -5.44 -9.82
N THR A 158 -10.22 -6.03 -10.78
CA THR A 158 -11.33 -5.37 -11.46
C THR A 158 -12.52 -6.30 -11.58
N GLU A 159 -13.70 -5.83 -11.18
CA GLU A 159 -14.98 -6.56 -11.25
C GLU A 159 -16.01 -5.77 -12.07
N ASP A 160 -16.84 -6.47 -12.85
CA ASP A 160 -17.96 -5.88 -13.62
C ASP A 160 -19.17 -5.63 -12.69
N GLU A 161 -18.96 -4.76 -11.70
CA GLU A 161 -19.93 -4.39 -10.67
C GLU A 161 -19.96 -2.88 -10.44
N ASP A 162 -21.09 -2.38 -9.91
CA ASP A 162 -21.19 -1.01 -9.38
C ASP A 162 -20.49 -0.92 -8.01
N LEU A 163 -20.23 0.29 -7.50
CA LEU A 163 -19.67 0.48 -6.16
C LEU A 163 -20.62 -0.09 -5.09
N PRO A 164 -20.24 -1.15 -4.36
CA PRO A 164 -21.13 -1.82 -3.41
C PRO A 164 -21.24 -1.01 -2.11
N SER A 165 -22.11 -1.45 -1.19
CA SER A 165 -22.29 -0.76 0.09
C SER A 165 -22.60 -1.72 1.22
N GLY A 166 -22.31 -1.29 2.46
CA GLY A 166 -22.60 -2.09 3.64
C GLY A 166 -21.87 -3.44 3.61
N GLN A 167 -22.61 -4.53 3.83
CA GLN A 167 -22.04 -5.88 3.84
C GLN A 167 -21.64 -6.36 2.45
N ASP A 168 -22.34 -5.93 1.39
CA ASP A 168 -22.02 -6.36 0.02
C ASP A 168 -20.60 -5.91 -0.37
N ALA A 169 -20.15 -4.75 0.12
CA ALA A 169 -18.78 -4.27 -0.08
C ALA A 169 -17.74 -5.18 0.59
N VAL A 170 -18.01 -5.56 1.84
CA VAL A 170 -17.17 -6.53 2.55
C VAL A 170 -17.12 -7.87 1.82
N ASP A 171 -18.25 -8.36 1.33
CA ASP A 171 -18.34 -9.66 0.66
C ASP A 171 -17.56 -9.66 -0.66
N VAL A 172 -17.60 -8.56 -1.43
CA VAL A 172 -16.80 -8.38 -2.66
C VAL A 172 -15.30 -8.36 -2.32
N ALA A 173 -14.87 -7.57 -1.34
CA ALA A 173 -13.46 -7.52 -0.95
C ALA A 173 -12.93 -8.85 -0.38
N VAL A 174 -13.76 -9.64 0.30
CA VAL A 174 -13.36 -10.97 0.79
C VAL A 174 -13.27 -11.99 -0.35
N ALA A 175 -14.07 -11.85 -1.41
CA ALA A 175 -14.05 -12.77 -2.55
C ALA A 175 -12.72 -12.76 -3.30
N ASP A 176 -12.08 -11.58 -3.40
CA ASP A 176 -10.83 -11.38 -4.14
C ASP A 176 -9.63 -11.04 -3.26
N ILE A 177 -9.72 -11.33 -1.95
CA ILE A 177 -8.66 -11.06 -0.99
C ILE A 177 -7.36 -11.80 -1.39
N PRO A 178 -6.22 -11.09 -1.50
CA PRO A 178 -4.97 -11.75 -1.85
C PRO A 178 -4.41 -12.52 -0.65
N GLY A 179 -3.72 -13.63 -0.93
CA GLY A 179 -3.24 -14.53 0.12
C GLY A 179 -2.30 -13.89 1.14
N LYS A 180 -1.51 -12.88 0.75
CA LYS A 180 -0.63 -12.15 1.71
C LYS A 180 -1.44 -11.34 2.73
N LEU A 181 -2.53 -10.69 2.32
CA LEU A 181 -3.44 -10.01 3.24
C LEU A 181 -4.25 -11.03 4.05
N ASP A 182 -4.81 -12.05 3.40
CA ASP A 182 -5.65 -13.04 4.11
C ASP A 182 -4.87 -13.78 5.19
N ASP A 183 -3.61 -14.13 4.94
CA ASP A 183 -2.75 -14.82 5.90
C ASP A 183 -1.74 -13.89 6.61
N TRP A 184 -2.03 -12.58 6.70
CA TRP A 184 -1.14 -11.61 7.35
C TRP A 184 -0.95 -11.93 8.84
N GLY A 185 0.28 -12.28 9.23
CA GLY A 185 0.67 -12.70 10.58
C GLY A 185 0.12 -14.06 11.01
N THR A 186 -1.19 -14.32 10.81
CA THR A 186 -1.84 -15.60 11.08
C THR A 186 -2.83 -15.97 9.98
N LYS A 187 -3.13 -17.27 9.87
CA LYS A 187 -4.00 -17.79 8.82
C LYS A 187 -5.40 -17.19 8.86
N ASN A 188 -5.92 -16.77 7.70
CA ASN A 188 -7.24 -16.14 7.51
C ASN A 188 -7.47 -14.90 8.40
N TRP A 189 -6.40 -14.19 8.79
CA TRP A 189 -6.51 -12.94 9.53
C TRP A 189 -7.27 -11.88 8.73
N GLY A 190 -6.89 -11.65 7.46
CA GLY A 190 -7.46 -10.57 6.65
C GLY A 190 -8.96 -10.74 6.42
N SER A 191 -9.41 -11.95 6.06
CA SER A 191 -10.85 -12.23 5.91
C SER A 191 -11.62 -12.16 7.23
N GLN A 192 -11.00 -12.48 8.38
CA GLN A 192 -11.63 -12.32 9.69
C GLN A 192 -11.79 -10.84 10.07
N VAL A 193 -10.76 -10.02 9.84
CA VAL A 193 -10.82 -8.58 10.08
C VAL A 193 -11.86 -7.93 9.16
N LEU A 194 -11.83 -8.24 7.86
CA LEU A 194 -12.81 -7.73 6.90
C LEU A 194 -14.25 -8.12 7.26
N ALA A 195 -14.50 -9.32 7.78
CA ALA A 195 -15.83 -9.74 8.23
C ALA A 195 -16.38 -8.89 9.39
N GLU A 196 -15.52 -8.19 10.14
CA GLU A 196 -15.89 -7.25 11.20
C GLU A 196 -15.84 -5.78 10.72
N SER A 197 -15.33 -5.53 9.51
CA SER A 197 -15.18 -4.21 8.92
C SER A 197 -16.50 -3.58 8.46
N ARG A 198 -16.44 -2.28 8.21
CA ARG A 198 -17.48 -1.50 7.56
C ARG A 198 -16.89 -0.59 6.49
N VAL A 199 -17.78 0.03 5.74
CA VAL A 199 -17.43 1.06 4.76
C VAL A 199 -17.08 2.38 5.46
N HIS A 200 -15.94 2.96 5.07
CA HIS A 200 -15.52 4.34 5.32
C HIS A 200 -15.58 5.12 3.99
N GLY A 201 -16.64 5.92 3.81
CA GLY A 201 -16.94 6.61 2.56
C GLY A 201 -18.41 6.45 2.15
N PRO A 202 -18.73 6.43 0.84
CA PRO A 202 -17.83 6.77 -0.26
C PRO A 202 -17.52 8.27 -0.33
N VAL A 203 -16.40 8.60 -0.95
CA VAL A 203 -16.01 9.96 -1.32
C VAL A 203 -15.99 10.05 -2.84
N THR A 204 -16.74 10.99 -3.40
CA THR A 204 -16.74 11.30 -4.84
C THR A 204 -15.88 12.53 -5.09
N THR A 205 -14.86 12.37 -5.93
CA THR A 205 -13.86 13.39 -6.26
C THR A 205 -13.95 13.84 -7.70
N HIS A 206 -13.30 14.95 -7.99
CA HIS A 206 -13.10 15.45 -9.35
C HIS A 206 -11.62 15.36 -9.69
N GLN A 207 -11.29 14.60 -10.72
CA GLN A 207 -9.93 14.43 -11.23
C GLN A 207 -9.79 15.19 -12.54
N TYR A 208 -8.73 15.98 -12.68
CA TYR A 208 -8.37 16.73 -13.87
C TYR A 208 -7.00 16.26 -14.34
N GLU A 209 -6.88 15.95 -15.62
CA GLU A 209 -5.59 15.72 -16.26
C GLU A 209 -5.01 17.05 -16.76
N GLY A 210 -3.68 17.20 -16.72
CA GLY A 210 -2.98 18.38 -17.21
C GLY A 210 -1.48 18.12 -17.40
N THR A 211 -0.70 19.20 -17.44
CA THR A 211 0.76 19.14 -17.55
C THR A 211 1.47 20.14 -16.63
N LEU A 212 2.67 19.78 -16.15
CA LEU A 212 3.58 20.64 -15.40
C LEU A 212 5.01 20.38 -15.87
N ASP A 213 5.69 21.40 -16.39
CA ASP A 213 7.05 21.29 -16.98
C ASP A 213 7.23 20.10 -17.96
N GLY A 214 6.17 19.77 -18.71
CA GLY A 214 6.16 18.66 -19.67
C GLY A 214 5.92 17.28 -19.07
N HIS A 215 5.65 17.17 -17.78
CA HIS A 215 5.13 15.96 -17.14
C HIS A 215 3.61 15.96 -17.20
N ASP A 216 3.01 14.80 -17.52
CA ASP A 216 1.56 14.60 -17.34
C ASP A 216 1.26 14.57 -15.83
N VAL A 217 0.28 15.36 -15.41
CA VAL A 217 -0.10 15.49 -14.00
C VAL A 217 -1.59 15.22 -13.81
N ASP A 218 -1.92 14.68 -12.65
CA ASP A 218 -3.27 14.54 -12.15
C ASP A 218 -3.52 15.59 -11.06
N LEU A 219 -4.61 16.33 -11.16
CA LEU A 219 -5.11 17.18 -10.07
C LEU A 219 -6.41 16.58 -9.55
N GLU A 220 -6.45 16.19 -8.28
CA GLU A 220 -7.64 15.67 -7.63
C GLU A 220 -8.19 16.65 -6.59
N VAL A 221 -9.47 16.99 -6.71
CA VAL A 221 -10.23 17.76 -5.72
C VAL A 221 -11.10 16.81 -4.92
N VAL A 222 -10.78 16.64 -3.63
CA VAL A 222 -11.37 15.64 -2.74
C VAL A 222 -12.22 16.34 -1.67
N PRO A 223 -13.55 16.24 -1.74
CA PRO A 223 -14.41 16.71 -0.66
C PRO A 223 -14.38 15.72 0.51
N LEU A 224 -14.07 16.21 1.71
CA LEU A 224 -13.99 15.41 2.93
C LEU A 224 -14.97 15.95 3.95
N ARG A 225 -15.57 15.08 4.77
CA ARG A 225 -16.27 15.53 5.99
C ARG A 225 -15.33 16.42 6.80
N ALA A 226 -15.79 17.59 7.22
CA ALA A 226 -14.95 18.48 8.00
C ALA A 226 -14.53 17.81 9.31
N ALA A 227 -13.30 18.04 9.76
CA ALA A 227 -12.80 17.46 11.02
C ALA A 227 -13.64 17.84 12.26
N SER A 228 -14.41 18.94 12.16
CA SER A 228 -15.36 19.37 13.20
C SER A 228 -16.62 18.48 13.30
N GLY A 229 -16.83 17.56 12.35
CA GLY A 229 -18.05 16.78 12.19
C GLY A 229 -19.19 17.52 11.49
N SER A 230 -18.99 18.77 11.05
CA SER A 230 -20.00 19.56 10.33
C SER A 230 -19.40 20.35 9.19
N GLY A 231 -19.95 20.15 7.99
CA GLY A 231 -19.47 20.79 6.75
C GLY A 231 -18.50 19.92 5.97
N THR A 232 -17.82 20.55 5.02
CA THR A 232 -16.91 19.89 4.07
C THR A 232 -15.59 20.63 4.05
N ASP A 233 -14.49 19.91 4.27
CA ASP A 233 -13.14 20.36 3.94
C ASP A 233 -12.80 19.89 2.53
N TYR A 234 -11.84 20.54 1.87
CA TYR A 234 -11.35 20.12 0.58
C TYR A 234 -9.85 19.84 0.68
N LEU A 235 -9.44 18.70 0.14
CA LEU A 235 -8.03 18.43 -0.17
C LEU A 235 -7.86 18.62 -1.67
N VAL A 236 -6.80 19.32 -2.07
CA VAL A 236 -6.40 19.41 -3.48
C VAL A 236 -5.02 18.81 -3.59
N GLU A 237 -4.90 17.72 -4.34
CA GLU A 237 -3.66 16.99 -4.54
C GLU A 237 -3.27 17.06 -6.01
N LEU A 238 -2.01 17.42 -6.27
CA LEU A 238 -1.36 17.28 -7.57
C LEU A 238 -0.45 16.06 -7.50
N SER A 239 -0.55 15.14 -8.45
CA SER A 239 0.36 14.01 -8.55
C SER A 239 0.88 13.74 -9.95
N PHE A 240 2.04 13.10 -10.02
CA PHE A 240 2.64 12.60 -11.27
C PHE A 240 3.64 11.49 -10.97
N LYS A 241 3.89 10.64 -11.97
CA LYS A 241 4.71 9.43 -11.82
C LYS A 241 6.02 9.51 -12.57
N GLU A 242 7.05 8.91 -11.97
CA GLU A 242 8.38 8.76 -12.52
C GLU A 242 8.91 7.35 -12.27
N GLN A 243 9.63 6.80 -13.23
CA GLN A 243 10.12 5.40 -13.19
C GLN A 243 11.41 5.23 -12.39
N LYS A 244 12.02 6.34 -11.94
CA LYS A 244 13.32 6.36 -11.28
C LYS A 244 13.35 7.43 -10.22
N GLU A 245 13.92 7.09 -9.08
CA GLU A 245 14.15 7.98 -7.94
C GLU A 245 14.80 9.31 -8.36
N SER A 246 15.92 9.27 -9.11
CA SER A 246 16.63 10.48 -9.53
C SER A 246 15.81 11.40 -10.44
N SER A 247 14.93 10.84 -11.29
CA SER A 247 13.99 11.61 -12.11
C SER A 247 12.90 12.22 -11.23
N ALA A 248 12.31 11.41 -10.35
CA ALA A 248 11.30 11.83 -9.39
C ALA A 248 11.80 12.96 -8.49
N ALA A 249 12.98 12.83 -7.91
CA ALA A 249 13.61 13.84 -7.05
C ALA A 249 13.80 15.18 -7.76
N SER A 250 14.24 15.13 -9.03
CA SER A 250 14.46 16.33 -9.84
C SER A 250 13.13 17.01 -10.19
N ALA A 251 12.16 16.24 -10.69
CA ALA A 251 10.84 16.73 -11.07
C ALA A 251 10.06 17.26 -9.86
N ARG A 252 10.11 16.55 -8.72
CA ARG A 252 9.53 16.98 -7.45
C ARG A 252 10.11 18.31 -6.96
N SER A 253 11.43 18.46 -7.00
CA SER A 253 12.08 19.70 -6.57
C SER A 253 11.67 20.89 -7.46
N ALA A 254 11.57 20.66 -8.77
CA ALA A 254 11.08 21.66 -9.71
C ALA A 254 9.61 22.02 -9.43
N ALA A 255 8.73 21.02 -9.31
CA ALA A 255 7.32 21.22 -9.02
C ALA A 255 7.09 21.98 -7.70
N ILE A 256 7.81 21.63 -6.62
CA ILE A 256 7.74 22.35 -5.34
C ILE A 256 8.12 23.82 -5.55
N SER A 257 9.24 24.10 -6.22
CA SER A 257 9.69 25.47 -6.46
C SER A 257 8.67 26.28 -7.26
N GLU A 258 8.10 25.69 -8.30
CA GLU A 258 7.12 26.37 -9.15
C GLU A 258 5.81 26.67 -8.43
N LEU A 259 5.28 25.68 -7.70
CA LEU A 259 4.03 25.83 -6.94
C LEU A 259 4.20 26.81 -5.76
N ASP A 260 5.39 26.84 -5.14
CA ASP A 260 5.76 27.84 -4.13
C ASP A 260 5.81 29.25 -4.69
N ASP A 261 6.40 29.43 -5.87
CA ASP A 261 6.49 30.73 -6.53
C ASP A 261 5.11 31.29 -6.90
N GLN A 262 4.13 30.42 -7.17
CA GLN A 262 2.72 30.81 -7.34
C GLN A 262 1.99 31.08 -6.01
N GLY A 263 2.55 30.63 -4.89
CA GLY A 263 1.90 30.66 -3.57
C GLY A 263 0.76 29.66 -3.43
N TRP A 264 0.80 28.54 -4.17
CA TRP A 264 -0.26 27.53 -4.16
C TRP A 264 0.08 26.30 -3.30
N LEU A 265 1.36 26.03 -3.07
CA LEU A 265 1.80 24.83 -2.36
C LEU A 265 1.45 24.88 -0.86
N LEU A 266 0.93 23.78 -0.33
CA LEU A 266 0.89 23.53 1.11
C LEU A 266 2.12 22.73 1.54
N HIS A 267 2.86 23.26 2.51
CA HIS A 267 4.08 22.64 3.07
C HIS A 267 3.76 21.56 4.10
N GLN A 268 2.96 20.58 3.70
CA GLN A 268 2.56 19.47 4.56
C GLN A 268 2.27 18.23 3.74
N ASP A 269 2.32 17.08 4.40
CA ASP A 269 1.91 15.79 3.84
C ASP A 269 0.51 15.42 4.31
N SER A 270 -0.16 14.58 3.52
CA SER A 270 -1.39 13.92 3.95
C SER A 270 -1.59 12.64 3.17
N LEU A 271 -2.10 11.59 3.85
CA LEU A 271 -2.57 10.38 3.21
C LEU A 271 -4.10 10.42 3.10
N LYS A 272 -4.62 10.41 1.86
CA LYS A 272 -6.08 10.39 1.61
C LYS A 272 -6.77 9.22 2.31
N THR A 273 -6.13 8.05 2.36
CA THR A 273 -6.60 6.88 3.09
C THR A 273 -6.87 7.20 4.55
N SER A 274 -5.85 7.66 5.30
CA SER A 274 -6.01 7.99 6.72
C SER A 274 -7.05 9.07 6.96
N LEU A 275 -7.10 10.11 6.11
CA LEU A 275 -8.13 11.15 6.22
C LEU A 275 -9.55 10.59 6.06
N ILE A 276 -9.78 9.65 5.15
CA ILE A 276 -11.11 9.09 4.90
C ILE A 276 -11.50 8.11 6.00
N LEU A 277 -10.57 7.23 6.41
CA LEU A 277 -10.79 6.31 7.53
C LEU A 277 -11.16 7.07 8.81
N ASP A 278 -10.43 8.15 9.14
CA ASP A 278 -10.66 8.96 10.34
C ASP A 278 -12.00 9.72 10.33
N ARG A 279 -12.46 10.15 9.16
CA ARG A 279 -13.58 11.11 9.05
C ARG A 279 -14.93 10.45 8.75
N TYR A 280 -14.97 9.18 8.34
CA TYR A 280 -16.18 8.50 7.86
C TYR A 280 -16.69 7.38 8.74
#